data_AF-K9R198-F1
#
_entry.id   AF-K9R198-F1
#
_cell.length_a   1.000
_cell.length_b   1.000
_cell.length_c   1.000
_cell.angle_alpha   90.00
_cell.angle_beta   90.00
_cell.angle_gamma   90.00
#
_symmetry.space_group_name_H-M   'P 1'
#
loop_
_entity.id
_entity.type
_entity.pdbx_description
1 polymer ?
#
loop_
_entity_poly.entity_id
_entity_poly.type
_entity_poly.pdbx_seq_one_letter_code
_entity_poly.pdbx_strand_id
1 'polypeptide(L)'
;MSILVWCSSNLGIVVMATTPQEDIPEEILRTEMIIDARSPLDGKPLTPAEYAQLQEQLQVSPPPKLSNNLRQTVFLLRLRKALLQFFPFLDL
;
A
#
# COMPACT_ATOMS: atom_id res chain seq x y z
N MET A 1 -32.87 18.66 -31.34
CA MET A 1 -33.34 18.42 -29.94
C MET A 1 -33.21 16.93 -29.67
N SER A 2 -32.06 16.48 -29.16
CA SER A 2 -31.81 15.06 -28.89
C SER A 2 -32.00 14.77 -27.41
N ILE A 3 -32.94 13.88 -27.11
CA ILE A 3 -33.24 13.36 -25.79
C ILE A 3 -32.22 12.24 -25.47
N LEU A 4 -31.44 12.42 -24.40
CA LEU A 4 -30.63 11.37 -23.82
C LEU A 4 -31.50 10.58 -22.82
N VAL A 5 -31.80 9.33 -23.17
CA VAL A 5 -32.40 8.35 -22.25
C VAL A 5 -31.26 7.70 -21.46
N TRP A 6 -31.25 7.92 -20.14
CA TRP A 6 -30.28 7.31 -19.23
C TRP A 6 -30.83 5.97 -18.73
N CYS A 7 -30.21 4.87 -19.15
CA CYS A 7 -30.55 3.52 -18.71
C CYS A 7 -29.96 3.25 -17.33
N SER A 8 -30.78 3.26 -16.28
CA SER A 8 -30.38 2.86 -14.93
C SER A 8 -30.26 1.32 -14.85
N SER A 9 -29.04 0.81 -14.69
CA SER A 9 -28.83 -0.61 -14.39
C SER A 9 -28.90 -0.82 -12.88
N ASN A 10 -29.85 -1.62 -12.40
CA ASN A 10 -29.89 -2.09 -11.02
C ASN A 10 -28.83 -3.19 -10.87
N LEU A 11 -27.68 -2.86 -10.27
CA LEU A 11 -26.67 -3.85 -9.92
C LEU A 11 -27.18 -4.61 -8.68
N GLY A 12 -27.80 -5.76 -8.92
CA GLY A 12 -28.11 -6.73 -7.89
C GLY A 12 -26.83 -7.16 -7.18
N ILE A 13 -26.68 -6.74 -5.94
CA ILE A 13 -25.62 -7.23 -5.04
C ILE A 13 -25.90 -8.70 -4.74
N VAL A 14 -25.11 -9.59 -5.32
CA VAL A 14 -25.07 -11.00 -4.96
C VAL A 14 -24.42 -11.09 -3.58
N VAL A 15 -25.23 -11.31 -2.56
CA VAL A 15 -24.76 -11.63 -1.20
C VAL A 15 -24.21 -13.05 -1.23
N MET A 16 -22.89 -13.18 -1.28
CA MET A 16 -22.18 -14.42 -0.97
C MET A 16 -22.44 -14.74 0.51
N ALA A 17 -23.22 -15.77 0.78
CA ALA A 17 -23.30 -16.33 2.13
C ALA A 17 -21.93 -16.89 2.48
N THR A 18 -21.29 -16.33 3.50
CA THR A 18 -20.09 -16.89 4.10
C THR A 18 -20.43 -18.30 4.58
N THR A 19 -19.66 -19.31 4.15
CA THR A 19 -19.70 -20.63 4.79
C THR A 19 -19.62 -20.43 6.30
N PRO A 20 -20.44 -21.12 7.12
CA PRO A 20 -20.36 -20.99 8.57
C PRO A 20 -18.93 -21.33 8.99
N GLN A 21 -18.17 -20.27 9.28
CA GLN A 21 -16.82 -20.36 9.80
C GLN A 21 -16.99 -21.01 11.16
N GLU A 22 -16.34 -22.15 11.41
CA GLU A 22 -16.29 -22.72 12.75
C GLU A 22 -15.90 -21.60 13.70
N ASP A 23 -16.81 -21.27 14.63
CA ASP A 23 -16.61 -20.21 15.60
C ASP A 23 -15.46 -20.64 16.50
N ILE A 24 -14.25 -20.26 16.09
CA ILE A 24 -13.04 -20.45 16.87
C ILE A 24 -13.25 -19.60 18.12
N PRO A 25 -13.33 -20.20 19.33
CA PRO A 25 -13.62 -19.45 20.54
C PRO A 25 -12.62 -18.30 20.69
N GLU A 26 -13.11 -17.15 21.16
CA GLU A 26 -12.31 -15.93 21.27
C GLU A 26 -11.07 -16.14 22.15
N GLU A 27 -11.12 -17.07 23.09
CA GLU A 27 -10.01 -17.46 23.96
C GLU A 27 -8.84 -18.07 23.16
N ILE A 28 -9.13 -18.77 22.07
CA ILE A 28 -8.11 -19.29 21.15
C ILE A 28 -7.56 -18.14 20.33
N LEU A 29 -8.40 -17.27 19.76
CA LEU A 29 -7.96 -16.10 18.98
C LEU A 29 -7.15 -15.08 19.79
N ARG A 30 -7.43 -14.96 21.09
CA ARG A 30 -6.64 -14.14 22.04
C ARG A 30 -5.27 -14.75 22.33
N THR A 31 -5.13 -16.06 22.14
CA THR A 31 -3.87 -16.80 22.32
C THR A 31 -3.10 -16.95 21.01
N GLU A 32 -3.80 -16.89 19.87
CA GLU A 32 -3.22 -16.85 18.53
C GLU A 32 -2.55 -15.49 18.28
N MET A 33 -1.35 -15.34 18.83
CA MET A 33 -0.43 -14.29 18.39
C MET A 33 -0.06 -14.57 16.93
N ILE A 34 -0.30 -13.61 16.03
CA ILE A 34 0.10 -13.72 14.62
C ILE A 34 1.63 -13.95 14.56
N ILE A 35 2.03 -15.20 14.40
CA ILE A 35 3.43 -15.68 14.44
C ILE A 35 4.15 -15.49 13.11
N ASP A 36 3.43 -15.25 12.03
CA ASP A 36 3.99 -15.12 10.68
C ASP A 36 4.48 -13.69 10.36
N ALA A 37 5.15 -13.04 11.31
CA ALA A 37 5.90 -11.83 11.02
C ALA A 37 7.07 -12.20 10.09
N ARG A 38 7.05 -11.71 8.84
CA ARG A 38 8.18 -11.85 7.92
C ARG A 38 9.13 -10.68 8.10
N SER A 39 10.44 -10.95 8.05
CA SER A 39 11.45 -9.89 8.10
C SER A 39 11.22 -8.88 6.96
N PRO A 40 11.16 -7.57 7.23
CA PRO A 40 10.98 -6.54 6.20
C PRO A 40 12.19 -6.41 5.27
N LEU A 41 13.31 -7.02 5.62
CA LEU A 41 14.54 -7.04 4.81
C LEU A 41 14.61 -8.27 3.90
N ASP A 42 14.33 -9.46 4.45
CA ASP A 42 14.65 -10.74 3.78
C ASP A 42 13.44 -11.67 3.55
N GLY A 43 12.26 -11.35 4.08
CA GLY A 43 11.06 -12.20 3.93
C GLY A 43 11.14 -13.56 4.67
N LYS A 44 12.14 -13.76 5.52
CA LYS A 44 12.27 -14.94 6.39
C LYS A 44 11.26 -14.89 7.54
N PRO A 45 10.75 -16.05 8.02
CA PRO A 45 9.91 -16.08 9.22
C PRO A 45 10.73 -15.59 10.42
N LEU A 46 10.16 -14.67 11.21
CA LEU A 46 10.81 -14.00 12.32
C LEU A 46 9.89 -14.08 13.54
N THR A 47 10.43 -14.36 14.71
CA THR A 47 9.61 -14.35 15.94
C THR A 47 9.23 -12.90 16.32
N PRO A 48 8.12 -12.69 17.05
CA PRO A 48 7.71 -11.35 17.48
C PRO A 48 8.78 -10.60 18.30
N ALA A 49 9.56 -11.32 19.12
CA ALA A 49 10.63 -10.74 19.92
C ALA A 49 11.80 -10.26 19.04
N GLU A 50 12.21 -11.06 18.07
CA GLU A 50 13.24 -10.69 17.10
C GLU A 50 12.76 -9.55 16.18
N TYR A 51 11.46 -9.51 15.85
CA TYR A 51 10.87 -8.41 15.11
C TYR A 51 10.94 -7.09 15.88
N ALA A 52 10.61 -7.09 17.18
CA ALA A 52 10.72 -5.90 18.02
C ALA A 52 12.16 -5.36 18.07
N GLN A 53 13.14 -6.25 18.26
CA GLN A 53 14.56 -5.88 18.26
C GLN A 53 15.03 -5.34 16.90
N LEU A 54 14.54 -5.92 15.80
CA LEU A 54 14.88 -5.49 14.44
C LEU A 54 14.21 -4.13 14.13
N GLN A 55 13.00 -3.91 14.61
CA GLN A 55 12.29 -2.64 14.51
C GLN A 55 12.99 -1.54 15.31
N GLU A 56 13.57 -1.83 16.47
CA GLU A 56 14.40 -0.88 17.23
C GLU A 56 15.68 -0.51 16.47
N GLN A 57 16.33 -1.48 15.83
CA GLN A 57 17.52 -1.26 14.99
C GLN A 57 17.21 -0.45 13.73
N LEU A 58 16.04 -0.68 13.11
CA LEU A 58 15.59 0.01 11.91
C LEU A 58 14.96 1.37 12.17
N GLN A 59 14.61 1.68 13.43
CA GLN A 59 14.18 3.02 13.86
C GLN A 59 15.37 4.00 13.87
N VAL A 60 16.03 4.14 12.73
CA VAL A 60 16.94 5.24 12.47
C VAL A 60 16.13 6.51 12.24
N SER A 61 15.91 7.25 13.32
CA SER A 61 15.47 8.64 13.25
C SER A 61 16.72 9.52 13.20
N PRO A 62 16.91 10.33 12.13
CA PRO A 62 16.02 10.60 11.01
C PRO A 62 16.14 9.57 9.86
N PRO A 63 15.09 9.41 9.04
CA PRO A 63 15.14 8.53 7.87
C PRO A 63 16.30 8.93 6.95
N PRO A 64 16.97 7.94 6.32
CA PRO A 64 18.11 8.20 5.47
C PRO A 64 17.71 9.14 4.34
N LYS A 65 18.39 10.29 4.25
CA LYS A 65 18.14 11.25 3.19
C LYS A 65 18.60 10.64 1.86
N LEU A 66 17.72 10.65 0.86
CA LEU A 66 18.10 10.33 -0.53
C LEU A 66 19.31 11.17 -0.94
N SER A 67 20.23 10.58 -1.71
CA SER A 67 21.41 11.26 -2.23
C SER A 67 21.01 12.53 -2.99
N ASN A 68 21.84 13.58 -2.89
CA ASN A 68 21.54 14.87 -3.51
C ASN A 68 21.31 14.75 -5.03
N ASN A 69 22.07 13.88 -5.70
CA ASN A 69 21.94 13.62 -7.14
C ASN A 69 20.59 13.02 -7.52
N LEU A 70 20.09 12.04 -6.74
CA LEU A 70 18.78 11.44 -7.00
C LEU A 70 17.65 12.43 -6.74
N ARG A 71 17.74 13.24 -5.68
CA ARG A 71 16.77 14.30 -5.41
C ARG A 71 16.67 15.29 -6.56
N GLN A 72 17.82 15.73 -7.10
CA GLN A 72 17.87 16.64 -8.24
C GLN A 72 17.29 16.00 -9.50
N THR A 73 17.64 14.74 -9.78
CA THR A 73 17.11 14.01 -10.94
C THR A 73 15.59 13.88 -10.89
N VAL A 74 15.04 13.48 -9.73
CA VAL A 74 13.58 13.40 -9.54
C VAL A 74 12.91 14.76 -9.67
N PHE A 75 13.54 15.82 -9.19
CA PHE A 75 13.05 17.18 -9.35
C PHE A 75 12.98 17.59 -10.83
N LEU A 76 14.04 17.36 -11.61
CA LEU A 76 14.08 17.67 -13.04
C LEU A 76 13.04 16.87 -13.84
N LEU A 77 12.83 15.60 -13.50
CA LEU A 77 11.78 14.77 -14.12
C LEU A 77 10.38 15.31 -13.84
N ARG A 78 10.11 15.70 -12.58
CA ARG A 78 8.83 16.32 -12.20
C ARG A 78 8.62 17.65 -12.92
N LEU A 79 9.68 18.46 -13.04
CA LEU A 79 9.63 19.74 -13.76
C LEU A 79 9.34 19.52 -15.25
N ARG A 80 10.05 18.58 -15.91
CA ARG A 80 9.77 18.21 -17.31
C ARG A 80 8.32 17.78 -17.49
N LYS A 81 7.81 16.91 -16.62
CA LYS A 81 6.42 16.45 -16.67
C LYS A 81 5.43 17.61 -16.52
N ALA A 82 5.68 18.54 -15.59
CA ALA A 82 4.84 19.72 -15.40
C ALA A 82 4.85 20.61 -16.66
N LEU A 83 6.02 20.86 -17.25
CA LEU A 83 6.14 21.65 -18.47
C LEU A 83 5.34 21.03 -19.63
N LEU A 84 5.47 19.72 -19.86
CA LEU A 84 4.70 19.03 -20.91
C LEU A 84 3.19 19.02 -20.63
N GLN A 85 2.78 19.03 -19.36
CA GLN A 85 1.37 19.09 -18.98
C GLN A 85 0.75 20.47 -19.23
N PHE A 86 1.46 21.55 -18.91
CA PHE A 86 0.96 22.92 -19.12
C PHE A 86 1.17 23.42 -20.55
N PHE A 87 2.21 22.93 -21.22
CA PHE A 87 2.57 23.35 -22.56
C PHE A 87 2.71 22.12 -23.46
N PRO A 88 1.59 21.56 -23.95
CA PRO A 88 1.56 20.35 -24.77
C PRO A 88 2.14 20.55 -26.20
N PHE A 89 2.76 21.69 -26.45
CA PHE A 89 3.41 22.08 -27.71
C PHE A 89 4.93 22.19 -27.56
N LEU A 90 5.48 22.01 -26.35
CA LEU A 90 6.92 21.94 -26.12
C LEU A 90 7.38 20.51 -26.47
N ASP A 91 7.95 20.34 -27.67
CA ASP A 91 8.65 19.12 -28.09
C ASP A 91 10.00 19.01 -27.35
N LEU A 92 9.97 18.65 -26.06
CA LEU A 92 11.12 18.49 -25.15
C LEU A 92 11.38 17.02 -24.76
#